data_AF-A0A7U9SZ88-F1
#
_entry.id   AF-A0A7U9SZ88-F1
#
_cell.length_a   1.000
_cell.length_b   1.000
_cell.length_c   1.000
_cell.angle_alpha   90.00
_cell.angle_beta   90.00
_cell.angle_gamma   90.00
#
_symmetry.space_group_name_H-M   'P 1'
#
loop_
_entity.id
_entity.type
_entity.pdbx_description
1 polymer ?
#
loop_
_entity_poly.entity_id
_entity_poly.type
_entity_poly.pdbx_seq_one_letter_code
_entity_poly.pdbx_strand_id
1 'polypeptide(L)'
;MEGYHIPQYRIYLNGDELTKPYRDSFISDRVKKSEDLIKDIEVKAFCRGGSLSAILWFAHTDFYGTILENAVKGIRIRQGNILIGDKISCNQLFKEERFNGWIIGELHVVDKELIANSRRDGFEKNTAYYELIEGLKEWALTISKEIRHVSYERSLTGSKKAIAKAEKVEDVELETDLYAEDIGDDTYITESSIMDQSESDELSETDYLSKLSMFLNQKKAQTKYTALNINPKLTIEQRRVLERVFDLITQEYEKETAEKFVNLIASKY
;
A
#
# COMPACT_ATOMS: atom_id res chain seq x y z
N MET A 1 1.57 -21.28 -29.19
CA MET A 1 2.95 -21.22 -28.65
C MET A 1 3.53 -22.61 -28.78
N GLU A 2 4.47 -22.81 -29.71
CA GLU A 2 5.12 -24.12 -29.93
C GLU A 2 5.98 -24.51 -28.72
N GLY A 3 5.50 -25.51 -27.97
CA GLY A 3 6.16 -26.82 -27.96
C GLY A 3 7.55 -26.95 -27.30
N TYR A 4 7.99 -26.04 -26.43
CA TYR A 4 9.18 -26.31 -25.63
C TYR A 4 8.91 -27.45 -24.63
N HIS A 5 9.35 -28.66 -24.98
CA HIS A 5 9.21 -29.82 -24.12
C HIS A 5 10.25 -29.72 -23.00
N ILE A 6 9.81 -29.41 -21.78
CA ILE A 6 10.69 -29.36 -20.62
C ILE A 6 11.30 -30.76 -20.43
N PRO A 7 12.64 -30.91 -20.48
CA PRO A 7 13.28 -32.20 -20.25
C PRO A 7 13.04 -32.62 -18.80
N GLN A 8 12.34 -33.74 -18.60
CA GLN A 8 12.05 -34.29 -17.29
C GLN A 8 13.06 -35.40 -16.98
N TYR A 9 13.73 -35.28 -15.83
CA TYR A 9 14.60 -36.33 -15.30
C TYR A 9 13.92 -36.92 -14.07
N ARG A 10 13.77 -38.24 -14.04
CA ARG A 10 13.31 -38.95 -12.83
C ARG A 10 14.51 -39.14 -11.93
N ILE A 11 14.49 -38.46 -10.78
CA ILE A 11 15.54 -38.55 -9.77
C ILE A 11 15.05 -39.53 -8.72
N TYR A 12 15.86 -40.53 -8.37
CA TYR A 12 15.55 -41.48 -7.31
C TYR A 12 16.55 -41.27 -6.17
N LEU A 13 16.04 -41.13 -4.93
CA LEU A 13 16.85 -41.09 -3.72
C LEU A 13 16.46 -42.30 -2.86
N ASN A 14 17.40 -43.22 -2.64
CA ASN A 14 17.19 -44.45 -1.85
C ASN A 14 16.03 -45.35 -2.33
N GLY A 15 15.66 -45.26 -3.62
CA GLY A 15 14.55 -46.01 -4.20
C GLY A 15 13.25 -45.22 -4.34
N ASP A 16 13.16 -44.05 -3.70
CA ASP A 16 11.99 -43.16 -3.80
C ASP A 16 12.17 -42.13 -4.91
N GLU A 17 11.14 -41.94 -5.75
CA GLU A 17 11.15 -40.92 -6.80
C GLU A 17 10.99 -39.53 -6.17
N LEU A 18 11.99 -38.67 -6.37
CA LEU A 18 11.95 -37.28 -5.97
C LEU A 18 11.20 -36.45 -7.01
N THR A 19 10.04 -35.93 -6.61
CA THR A 19 9.30 -34.91 -7.37
C THR A 19 9.59 -33.52 -6.81
N LYS A 20 9.77 -32.52 -7.67
CA LYS A 20 9.82 -31.12 -7.21
C LYS A 20 8.40 -30.71 -6.77
N PRO A 21 8.17 -30.35 -5.49
CA PRO A 21 6.85 -29.94 -5.05
C PRO A 21 6.57 -28.53 -5.58
N TYR A 22 5.87 -28.45 -6.70
CA TYR A 22 5.36 -27.18 -7.20
C TYR A 22 4.13 -26.81 -6.38
N ARG A 23 4.12 -25.58 -5.86
CA ARG A 23 2.99 -25.01 -5.13
C ARG A 23 2.72 -23.61 -5.68
N ASP A 24 1.46 -23.34 -5.95
CA ASP A 24 0.92 -22.06 -6.44
C ASP A 24 0.22 -21.26 -5.34
N SER A 25 0.04 -21.83 -4.15
CA SER A 25 -0.48 -21.13 -2.98
C SER A 25 0.59 -20.72 -1.98
N PHE A 26 0.39 -19.58 -1.33
CA PHE A 26 1.30 -19.02 -0.33
C PHE A 26 0.52 -18.25 0.74
N ILE A 27 1.14 -18.01 1.89
CA ILE A 27 0.52 -17.24 2.98
C ILE A 27 0.96 -15.78 2.90
N SER A 28 -0.03 -14.90 2.88
CA SER A 28 0.12 -13.45 2.89
C SER A 28 -0.67 -12.84 4.06
N ASP A 29 -0.46 -11.55 4.32
CA ASP A 29 -1.02 -10.83 5.48
C ASP A 29 -0.42 -11.33 6.82
N ARG A 30 0.35 -10.45 7.48
CA ARG A 30 1.00 -10.75 8.77
C ARG A 30 0.01 -11.02 9.90
N VAL A 31 -1.19 -10.46 9.83
CA VAL A 31 -2.21 -10.53 10.89
C VAL A 31 -3.17 -11.69 10.60
N LYS A 32 -3.80 -11.67 9.43
CA LYS A 32 -4.85 -12.65 9.08
C LYS A 32 -4.30 -13.98 8.59
N LYS A 33 -3.04 -14.01 8.11
CA LYS A 33 -2.42 -15.18 7.48
C LYS A 33 -3.32 -15.77 6.40
N SER A 34 -3.79 -14.90 5.51
CA SER A 34 -4.66 -15.27 4.39
C SER A 34 -3.88 -16.11 3.40
N GLU A 35 -4.46 -17.22 2.94
CA GLU A 35 -3.92 -17.96 1.81
C GLU A 35 -4.25 -17.22 0.51
N ASP A 36 -3.24 -17.03 -0.33
CA ASP A 36 -3.32 -16.42 -1.66
C ASP A 36 -2.79 -17.40 -2.70
N LEU A 37 -3.15 -17.18 -3.96
CA LEU A 37 -2.86 -18.07 -5.09
C LEU A 37 -2.24 -17.26 -6.23
N ILE A 38 -1.25 -17.85 -6.89
CA ILE A 38 -0.71 -17.33 -8.16
C ILE A 38 -1.76 -17.59 -9.24
N LYS A 39 -2.36 -16.52 -9.77
CA LYS A 39 -3.41 -16.61 -10.79
C LYS A 39 -2.85 -16.62 -12.21
N ASP A 40 -1.83 -15.81 -12.43
CA ASP A 40 -1.14 -15.71 -13.71
C ASP A 40 0.30 -15.21 -13.51
N ILE A 41 1.11 -15.28 -14.56
CA ILE A 41 2.46 -14.72 -14.61
C ILE A 41 2.51 -13.66 -15.69
N GLU A 42 2.81 -12.44 -15.29
CA GLU A 42 3.03 -11.33 -16.21
C GLU A 42 4.52 -11.15 -16.48
N VAL A 43 4.84 -10.83 -17.74
CA VAL A 43 6.22 -10.62 -18.19
C VAL A 43 6.35 -9.24 -18.82
N LYS A 44 7.26 -8.44 -18.28
CA LYS A 44 7.60 -7.10 -18.75
C LYS A 44 9.04 -7.05 -19.23
N ALA A 45 9.24 -6.69 -20.49
CA ALA A 45 10.56 -6.42 -21.05
C ALA A 45 10.91 -4.92 -20.90
N PHE A 46 12.16 -4.66 -20.52
CA PHE A 46 12.76 -3.32 -20.47
C PHE A 46 13.82 -3.24 -21.57
N CYS A 47 13.66 -2.27 -22.47
CA CYS A 47 14.55 -2.07 -23.60
C CYS A 47 15.28 -0.72 -23.47
N ARG A 48 16.56 -0.72 -23.81
CA ARG A 48 17.43 0.44 -23.83
C ARG A 48 18.00 0.63 -25.23
N GLY A 49 17.78 1.80 -25.84
CA GLY A 49 18.27 2.09 -27.19
C GLY A 49 17.85 1.05 -28.26
N GLY A 50 16.67 0.43 -28.09
CA GLY A 50 16.17 -0.64 -28.96
C GLY A 50 16.71 -2.04 -28.69
N SER A 51 17.60 -2.21 -27.71
CA SER A 51 18.12 -3.51 -27.27
C SER A 51 17.48 -3.95 -25.95
N LEU A 52 17.28 -5.25 -25.78
CA LEU A 52 16.75 -5.81 -24.52
C LEU A 52 17.77 -5.60 -23.39
N SER A 53 17.34 -4.96 -22.30
CA SER A 53 18.17 -4.66 -21.13
C SER A 53 17.85 -5.57 -19.95
N ALA A 54 16.55 -5.77 -19.67
CA ALA A 54 16.10 -6.69 -18.63
C ALA A 54 14.71 -7.27 -18.94
N ILE A 55 14.39 -8.41 -18.34
CA ILE A 55 13.06 -9.03 -18.36
C ILE A 55 12.62 -9.25 -16.92
N LEU A 56 11.49 -8.68 -16.54
CA LEU A 56 10.82 -8.94 -15.27
C LEU A 56 9.69 -9.92 -15.50
N TRP A 57 9.65 -11.00 -14.74
CA TRP A 57 8.40 -11.72 -14.53
C TRP A 57 7.92 -11.50 -13.11
N PHE A 58 6.61 -11.40 -12.93
CA PHE A 58 5.99 -11.32 -11.62
C PHE A 58 4.67 -12.07 -11.59
N ALA A 59 4.30 -12.56 -10.42
CA ALA A 59 3.05 -13.27 -10.21
C ALA A 59 1.91 -12.28 -10.01
N HIS A 60 0.84 -12.46 -10.77
CA HIS A 60 -0.44 -11.80 -10.55
C HIS A 60 -1.20 -12.55 -9.44
N THR A 61 -1.55 -11.85 -8.36
CA THR A 61 -2.12 -12.41 -7.13
C THR A 61 -3.24 -11.50 -6.62
N ASP A 62 -3.93 -11.89 -5.55
CA ASP A 62 -4.93 -11.01 -4.95
C ASP A 62 -4.30 -9.88 -4.11
N PHE A 63 -3.01 -9.88 -3.81
CA PHE A 63 -2.38 -8.83 -3.00
C PHE A 63 -3.08 -8.68 -1.63
N TYR A 64 -3.30 -9.79 -0.91
CA TYR A 64 -3.90 -9.76 0.43
C TYR A 64 -3.01 -9.08 1.49
N GLY A 65 -1.70 -8.97 1.22
CA GLY A 65 -0.76 -8.24 2.06
C GLY A 65 0.67 -8.73 1.89
N THR A 66 1.52 -8.45 2.87
CA THR A 66 2.90 -8.91 2.86
C THR A 66 2.99 -10.43 2.88
N ILE A 67 3.74 -10.99 1.94
CA ILE A 67 4.03 -12.41 1.85
C ILE A 67 4.93 -12.81 3.02
N LEU A 68 4.60 -13.91 3.69
CA LEU A 68 5.34 -14.38 4.87
C LEU A 68 6.55 -15.24 4.50
N GLU A 69 6.50 -15.92 3.37
CA GLU A 69 7.57 -16.79 2.91
C GLU A 69 8.72 -15.98 2.29
N ASN A 70 9.81 -15.83 3.03
CA ASN A 70 10.99 -15.08 2.60
C ASN A 70 11.64 -15.61 1.31
N ALA A 71 11.43 -16.89 0.97
CA ALA A 71 11.99 -17.50 -0.24
C ALA A 71 11.40 -16.92 -1.53
N VAL A 72 10.11 -16.53 -1.51
CA VAL A 72 9.36 -16.05 -2.68
C VAL A 72 8.96 -14.58 -2.58
N LYS A 73 8.95 -14.02 -1.36
CA LYS A 73 8.63 -12.61 -1.10
C LYS A 73 9.60 -11.67 -1.82
N GLY A 74 9.08 -10.68 -2.52
CA GLY A 74 9.84 -9.58 -3.11
C GLY A 74 10.42 -9.94 -4.47
N ILE A 75 10.66 -8.90 -5.27
CA ILE A 75 11.33 -9.05 -6.56
C ILE A 75 12.80 -9.35 -6.33
N ARG A 76 13.30 -10.40 -6.99
CA ARG A 76 14.72 -10.79 -6.98
C ARG A 76 15.40 -10.32 -8.24
N ILE A 77 16.60 -9.77 -8.14
CA ILE A 77 17.39 -9.38 -9.32
C ILE A 77 18.39 -10.49 -9.63
N ARG A 78 18.44 -10.92 -10.89
CA ARG A 78 19.45 -11.85 -11.39
C ARG A 78 20.19 -11.28 -12.58
N GLN A 79 21.47 -11.60 -12.65
CA GLN A 79 22.28 -11.36 -13.84
C GLN A 79 22.98 -12.67 -14.19
N GLY A 80 22.60 -13.33 -15.28
CA GLY A 80 23.01 -14.71 -15.53
C GLY A 80 22.60 -15.65 -14.38
N ASN A 81 23.57 -16.37 -13.79
CA ASN A 81 23.32 -17.32 -12.70
C ASN A 81 23.56 -16.75 -11.29
N ILE A 82 23.80 -15.45 -11.16
CA ILE A 82 24.04 -14.81 -9.85
C ILE A 82 22.81 -14.02 -9.41
N LEU A 83 22.49 -14.11 -8.12
CA LEU A 83 21.55 -13.23 -7.46
C LEU A 83 22.26 -11.92 -7.08
N ILE A 84 21.63 -10.80 -7.41
CA ILE A 84 22.06 -9.46 -7.01
C ILE A 84 21.10 -8.97 -5.92
N GLY A 85 21.65 -8.63 -4.76
CA GLY A 85 20.89 -8.19 -3.61
C GLY A 85 20.07 -9.32 -2.97
N ASP A 86 18.91 -8.97 -2.44
CA ASP A 86 18.05 -9.87 -1.68
C ASP A 86 16.55 -9.56 -1.90
N LYS A 87 15.69 -9.88 -0.92
CA LYS A 87 14.25 -9.63 -0.96
C LYS A 87 13.85 -8.17 -0.80
N ILE A 88 14.70 -7.32 -0.23
CA ILE A 88 14.41 -5.90 0.03
C ILE A 88 15.07 -4.98 -1.00
N SER A 89 15.95 -5.49 -1.86
CA SER A 89 16.65 -4.67 -2.87
C SER A 89 15.72 -3.86 -3.78
N CYS A 90 14.53 -4.36 -4.06
CA CYS A 90 13.54 -3.68 -4.89
C CYS A 90 12.57 -2.78 -4.10
N ASN A 91 12.70 -2.65 -2.78
CA ASN A 91 11.81 -1.79 -1.96
C ASN A 91 11.79 -0.34 -2.46
N GLN A 92 12.97 0.21 -2.75
CA GLN A 92 13.17 1.60 -3.17
C GLN A 92 12.58 1.92 -4.56
N LEU A 93 12.15 0.90 -5.30
CA LEU A 93 11.44 1.09 -6.58
C LEU A 93 9.99 1.54 -6.36
N PHE A 94 9.42 1.24 -5.20
CA PHE A 94 8.03 1.55 -4.86
C PHE A 94 7.96 2.83 -4.02
N LYS A 95 6.92 3.64 -4.25
CA LYS A 95 6.62 4.78 -3.37
C LYS A 95 6.32 4.30 -1.94
N GLU A 96 5.56 3.21 -1.80
CA GLU A 96 5.43 2.47 -0.56
C GLU A 96 6.28 1.20 -0.59
N GLU A 97 7.43 1.23 0.10
CA GLU A 97 8.40 0.13 0.12
C GLU A 97 7.78 -1.25 0.44
N ARG A 98 6.73 -1.26 1.27
CA ARG A 98 6.01 -2.49 1.65
C ARG A 98 5.43 -3.26 0.46
N PHE A 99 5.11 -2.59 -0.65
CA PHE A 99 4.48 -3.22 -1.82
C PHE A 99 5.42 -4.18 -2.54
N ASN A 100 6.74 -3.98 -2.49
CA ASN A 100 7.68 -5.01 -2.94
C ASN A 100 7.43 -6.34 -2.19
N GLY A 101 7.18 -6.27 -0.88
CA GLY A 101 6.88 -7.44 -0.06
C GLY A 101 5.54 -8.12 -0.34
N TRP A 102 4.71 -7.58 -1.23
CA TRP A 102 3.42 -8.14 -1.63
C TRP A 102 3.52 -8.86 -2.99
N ILE A 103 4.68 -8.77 -3.66
CA ILE A 103 4.91 -9.28 -5.01
C ILE A 103 5.85 -10.48 -4.94
N ILE A 104 5.64 -11.43 -5.84
CA ILE A 104 6.58 -12.51 -6.16
C ILE A 104 7.09 -12.24 -7.57
N GLY A 105 8.40 -12.17 -7.78
CA GLY A 105 8.94 -11.95 -9.11
C GLY A 105 10.45 -12.03 -9.19
N GLU A 106 10.95 -12.07 -10.41
CA GLU A 106 12.38 -12.01 -10.70
C GLU A 106 12.65 -11.13 -11.92
N LEU A 107 13.59 -10.19 -11.74
CA LEU A 107 14.14 -9.35 -12.79
C LEU A 107 15.44 -9.99 -13.30
N HIS A 108 15.43 -10.48 -14.54
CA HIS A 108 16.62 -10.98 -15.20
C HIS A 108 17.26 -9.90 -16.07
N VAL A 109 18.45 -9.45 -15.66
CA VAL A 109 19.24 -8.44 -16.35
C VAL A 109 20.17 -9.10 -17.36
N VAL A 110 20.07 -8.66 -18.61
CA VAL A 110 20.87 -9.17 -19.75
C VAL A 110 21.82 -8.11 -20.32
N ASP A 111 21.61 -6.83 -20.00
CA ASP A 111 22.46 -5.74 -20.44
C ASP A 111 23.89 -5.90 -19.92
N LYS A 112 24.88 -5.74 -20.80
CA LYS A 112 26.30 -5.80 -20.46
C LYS A 112 26.80 -4.52 -19.79
N GLU A 113 26.09 -3.41 -20.01
CA GLU A 113 26.41 -2.13 -19.37
C GLU A 113 25.93 -2.08 -17.91
N LEU A 114 25.02 -2.95 -17.49
CA LEU A 114 24.62 -3.07 -16.09
C LEU A 114 25.65 -3.91 -15.33
N ILE A 115 26.65 -3.25 -14.76
CA ILE A 115 27.75 -3.92 -14.05
C ILE A 115 27.37 -4.09 -12.58
N ALA A 116 27.26 -5.33 -12.11
CA ALA A 116 27.08 -5.59 -10.68
C ALA A 116 28.27 -5.06 -9.88
N ASN A 117 27.99 -4.42 -8.75
CA ASN A 117 29.05 -3.90 -7.89
C ASN A 117 29.81 -5.03 -7.17
N SER A 118 30.94 -4.69 -6.54
CA SER A 118 31.80 -5.67 -5.85
C SER A 118 31.11 -6.44 -4.72
N ARG A 119 30.10 -5.84 -4.07
CA ARG A 119 29.31 -6.45 -2.99
C ARG A 119 28.15 -7.32 -3.50
N ARG A 120 27.82 -7.23 -4.80
CA ARG A 120 26.67 -7.89 -5.44
C ARG A 120 25.35 -7.56 -4.75
N ASP A 121 25.23 -6.38 -4.16
CA ASP A 121 24.00 -5.87 -3.55
C ASP A 121 23.29 -4.85 -4.46
N GLY A 122 23.91 -4.50 -5.59
CA GLY A 122 23.34 -3.64 -6.61
C GLY A 122 24.23 -3.52 -7.85
N PHE A 123 23.98 -2.49 -8.65
CA PHE A 123 24.76 -2.18 -9.84
C PHE A 123 25.58 -0.90 -9.65
N GLU A 124 26.62 -0.76 -10.46
CA GLU A 124 27.38 0.48 -10.57
C GLU A 124 26.50 1.62 -11.13
N LYS A 125 26.65 2.81 -10.58
CA LYS A 125 25.85 3.99 -10.94
C LYS A 125 26.32 4.56 -12.28
N ASN A 126 25.81 4.00 -13.37
CA ASN A 126 26.05 4.47 -14.74
C ASN A 126 24.73 4.83 -15.45
N THR A 127 24.83 5.28 -16.70
CA THR A 127 23.65 5.66 -17.50
C THR A 127 22.65 4.51 -17.64
N ALA A 128 23.12 3.29 -17.94
CA ALA A 128 22.27 2.11 -18.06
C ALA A 128 21.51 1.78 -16.76
N TYR A 129 22.16 1.98 -15.60
CA TYR A 129 21.52 1.83 -14.29
C TYR A 129 20.37 2.82 -14.10
N TYR A 130 20.59 4.11 -14.37
CA TYR A 130 19.55 5.12 -14.19
C TYR A 130 18.35 4.89 -15.12
N GLU A 131 18.60 4.57 -16.39
CA GLU A 131 17.53 4.28 -17.36
C GLU A 131 16.72 3.03 -16.98
N LEU A 132 17.36 1.96 -16.49
CA LEU A 132 16.64 0.78 -16.01
C LEU A 132 15.81 1.10 -14.77
N ILE A 133 16.38 1.83 -13.80
CA ILE A 133 15.68 2.19 -12.56
C ILE A 133 14.48 3.08 -12.83
N GLU A 134 14.58 4.01 -13.78
CA GLU A 134 13.46 4.85 -14.20
C GLU A 134 12.31 4.00 -14.76
N GLY A 135 12.60 3.11 -15.71
CA GLY A 135 11.58 2.20 -16.25
C GLY A 135 10.97 1.26 -15.19
N LEU A 136 11.79 0.78 -14.24
CA LEU A 136 11.31 -0.02 -13.11
C LEU A 136 10.40 0.78 -12.17
N LYS A 137 10.69 2.06 -11.94
CA LYS A 137 9.85 2.94 -11.13
C LYS A 137 8.51 3.23 -11.79
N GLU A 138 8.47 3.45 -13.11
CA GLU A 138 7.22 3.59 -13.86
C GLU A 138 6.36 2.32 -13.78
N TRP A 139 6.99 1.15 -13.93
CA TRP A 139 6.33 -0.13 -13.75
C TRP A 139 5.81 -0.29 -12.32
N ALA A 140 6.64 -0.01 -11.32
CA ALA A 140 6.27 -0.12 -9.91
C ALA A 140 5.12 0.83 -9.55
N LEU A 141 5.07 2.02 -10.14
CA LEU A 141 3.96 2.96 -9.98
C LEU A 141 2.64 2.39 -10.52
N THR A 142 2.68 1.76 -11.69
CA THR A 142 1.51 1.09 -12.28
C THR A 142 1.00 -0.03 -11.38
N ILE A 143 1.88 -0.92 -10.93
CA ILE A 143 1.52 -2.03 -10.04
C ILE A 143 1.04 -1.51 -8.67
N SER A 144 1.64 -0.43 -8.16
CA SER A 144 1.17 0.17 -6.91
C SER A 144 -0.26 0.71 -7.02
N LYS A 145 -0.67 1.23 -8.20
CA LYS A 145 -2.06 1.63 -8.45
C LYS A 145 -2.99 0.41 -8.44
N GLU A 146 -2.57 -0.66 -9.08
CA GLU A 146 -3.34 -1.91 -9.13
C GLU A 146 -3.53 -2.52 -7.74
N ILE A 147 -2.47 -2.64 -6.94
CA ILE A 147 -2.53 -3.11 -5.54
C ILE A 147 -3.56 -2.30 -4.75
N ARG A 148 -3.52 -0.97 -4.87
CA ARG A 148 -4.48 -0.09 -4.18
C ARG A 148 -5.91 -0.30 -4.69
N HIS A 149 -6.09 -0.43 -6.00
CA HIS A 149 -7.40 -0.68 -6.61
C HIS A 149 -8.00 -2.00 -6.10
N VAL A 150 -7.25 -3.11 -6.15
CA VAL A 150 -7.69 -4.42 -5.65
C VAL A 150 -7.98 -4.37 -4.14
N SER A 151 -7.10 -3.73 -3.37
CA SER A 151 -7.33 -3.55 -1.93
C SER A 151 -8.57 -2.71 -1.64
N TYR A 152 -8.83 -1.67 -2.43
CA TYR A 152 -10.01 -0.83 -2.29
C TYR A 152 -11.28 -1.60 -2.62
N GLU A 153 -11.33 -2.30 -3.76
CA GLU A 153 -12.48 -3.13 -4.17
C GLU A 153 -12.81 -4.22 -3.13
N ARG A 154 -11.79 -4.74 -2.44
CA ARG A 154 -11.97 -5.68 -1.31
C ARG A 154 -12.55 -5.01 -0.07
N SER A 155 -12.16 -3.78 0.22
CA SER A 155 -12.65 -3.02 1.40
C SER A 155 -14.11 -2.57 1.25
N LEU A 156 -14.64 -2.51 0.02
CA LEU A 156 -16.02 -2.16 -0.23
C LEU A 156 -16.97 -3.23 0.34
N THR A 157 -17.75 -2.85 1.36
CA THR A 157 -18.88 -3.64 1.85
C THR A 157 -19.98 -3.75 0.78
N GLY A 158 -20.82 -4.80 0.86
CA GLY A 158 -21.82 -5.13 -0.16
C GLY A 158 -22.69 -3.96 -0.64
N SER A 159 -23.06 -3.04 0.25
CA SER A 159 -23.84 -1.84 -0.09
C SER A 159 -23.07 -0.81 -0.94
N LYS A 160 -21.75 -0.69 -0.75
CA LYS A 160 -20.89 0.19 -1.56
C LYS A 160 -20.47 -0.45 -2.87
N LYS A 161 -20.44 -1.79 -2.92
CA LYS A 161 -20.13 -2.57 -4.13
C LYS A 161 -21.23 -2.48 -5.20
N ALA A 162 -22.49 -2.24 -4.79
CA ALA A 162 -23.60 -1.98 -5.71
C ALA A 162 -23.53 -0.58 -6.34
N ILE A 163 -23.09 0.43 -5.58
CA ILE A 163 -22.94 1.81 -6.05
C ILE A 163 -21.76 1.93 -7.02
N ALA A 164 -20.60 1.36 -6.68
CA ALA A 164 -19.43 1.34 -7.57
C ALA A 164 -19.66 0.56 -8.88
N LYS A 165 -20.57 -0.43 -8.89
CA LYS A 165 -20.97 -1.13 -10.13
C LYS A 165 -21.94 -0.30 -10.98
N ALA A 166 -22.71 0.60 -10.38
CA ALA A 166 -23.59 1.51 -11.10
C ALA A 166 -22.81 2.67 -11.73
N GLU A 167 -21.78 3.20 -11.04
CA GLU A 167 -20.91 4.27 -11.56
C GLU A 167 -20.04 3.83 -12.76
N LYS A 168 -19.62 2.56 -12.83
CA LYS A 168 -18.89 2.02 -14.00
C LYS A 168 -19.69 2.03 -15.32
N VAL A 169 -20.99 2.36 -15.30
CA VAL A 169 -21.83 2.45 -16.51
C VAL A 169 -21.92 3.88 -17.06
N GLU A 170 -21.57 4.92 -16.30
CA GLU A 170 -21.77 6.32 -16.71
C GLU A 170 -20.48 7.17 -16.85
N ASP A 171 -19.33 6.77 -16.31
CA ASP A 171 -18.13 7.64 -16.35
C ASP A 171 -16.94 7.04 -17.11
N VAL A 172 -16.76 7.47 -18.36
CA VAL A 172 -15.54 7.30 -19.16
C VAL A 172 -14.61 8.53 -19.07
N GLU A 173 -14.93 9.55 -18.26
CA GLU A 173 -14.23 10.86 -18.34
C GLU A 173 -13.64 11.43 -17.04
N LEU A 174 -13.55 10.68 -15.94
CA LEU A 174 -13.03 11.20 -14.65
C LEU A 174 -11.87 10.38 -14.08
N GLU A 175 -10.75 10.28 -14.82
CA GLU A 175 -9.54 9.56 -14.36
C GLU A 175 -8.38 10.47 -13.89
N THR A 176 -8.59 11.78 -13.68
CA THR A 176 -7.45 12.72 -13.55
C THR A 176 -7.27 13.44 -12.20
N ASP A 177 -8.23 13.42 -11.27
CA ASP A 177 -8.22 14.38 -10.13
C ASP A 177 -7.86 13.81 -8.74
N LEU A 178 -7.36 12.58 -8.63
CA LEU A 178 -6.84 12.03 -7.35
C LEU A 178 -5.31 12.10 -7.21
N TYR A 179 -4.61 12.81 -8.13
CA TYR A 179 -3.14 12.73 -8.24
C TYR A 179 -2.37 14.06 -8.12
N ALA A 180 -2.99 15.11 -7.60
CA ALA A 180 -2.32 16.41 -7.42
C ALA A 180 -2.26 16.81 -5.94
N GLU A 181 -1.36 16.20 -5.18
CA GLU A 181 -0.72 16.81 -4.01
C GLU A 181 0.44 15.90 -3.59
N ASP A 182 1.62 16.16 -4.17
CA ASP A 182 2.90 16.38 -3.49
C ASP A 182 4.03 16.27 -4.53
N ILE A 183 4.22 17.35 -5.28
CA ILE A 183 5.43 17.62 -6.06
C ILE A 183 6.14 18.76 -5.33
N GLY A 184 7.26 18.47 -4.70
CA GLY A 184 8.08 19.47 -4.01
C GLY A 184 9.35 18.90 -3.36
N ASP A 185 10.45 18.99 -4.10
CA ASP A 185 11.87 19.05 -3.70
C ASP A 185 12.53 17.96 -2.81
N ASP A 186 13.44 17.26 -3.49
CA ASP A 186 14.77 16.78 -3.07
C ASP A 186 15.22 16.99 -1.62
N THR A 187 15.66 15.90 -0.99
CA THR A 187 16.93 15.88 -0.26
C THR A 187 17.57 14.49 -0.32
N TYR A 188 18.75 14.42 -0.95
CA TYR A 188 19.68 13.33 -0.78
C TYR A 188 20.11 13.24 0.69
N ILE A 189 19.94 12.08 1.34
CA ILE A 189 20.74 11.72 2.50
C ILE A 189 21.37 10.35 2.24
N THR A 190 22.69 10.39 2.08
CA THR A 190 23.57 9.24 2.02
C THR A 190 23.89 8.79 3.44
N GLU A 191 23.96 7.46 3.58
CA GLU A 191 24.91 6.72 4.42
C GLU A 191 24.62 6.43 5.89
N SER A 192 24.53 5.12 6.14
CA SER A 192 25.28 4.42 7.18
C SER A 192 24.83 4.66 8.62
N SER A 193 23.75 3.99 9.04
CA SER A 193 23.60 3.45 10.42
C SER A 193 22.22 2.84 10.73
N ILE A 194 21.74 1.82 10.01
CA ILE A 194 20.68 0.95 10.56
C ILE A 194 20.95 -0.50 10.18
N MET A 195 21.98 -1.07 10.80
CA MET A 195 21.95 -2.49 11.13
C MET A 195 21.27 -2.62 12.49
N ASP A 196 20.26 -3.49 12.52
CA ASP A 196 19.79 -4.23 13.70
C ASP A 196 19.02 -3.44 14.77
N GLN A 197 17.75 -3.09 14.49
CA GLN A 197 16.72 -2.88 15.53
C GLN A 197 15.35 -3.43 15.09
N SER A 198 14.96 -4.52 15.74
CA SER A 198 13.60 -5.00 16.05
C SER A 198 12.42 -4.55 15.17
N GLU A 199 11.78 -5.52 14.51
CA GLU A 199 10.48 -5.45 13.82
C GLU A 199 9.27 -5.11 14.75
N SER A 200 9.47 -4.44 15.89
CA SER A 200 8.43 -4.11 16.87
C SER A 200 7.86 -2.70 16.79
N ASP A 201 8.54 -1.74 16.14
CA ASP A 201 8.20 -0.32 16.29
C ASP A 201 7.24 0.24 15.23
N GLU A 202 7.03 -0.46 14.11
CA GLU A 202 6.00 -0.11 13.11
C GLU A 202 4.55 -0.37 13.60
N LEU A 203 4.39 -1.07 14.73
CA LEU A 203 3.09 -1.38 15.34
C LEU A 203 2.39 -0.16 15.95
N SER A 204 3.00 1.02 15.91
CA SER A 204 2.46 2.22 16.54
C SER A 204 1.77 3.18 15.56
N GLU A 205 2.20 3.25 14.30
CA GLU A 205 1.74 4.27 13.33
C GLU A 205 0.29 4.08 12.86
N THR A 206 -0.15 2.83 12.69
CA THR A 206 -1.55 2.53 12.31
C THR A 206 -2.54 2.83 13.44
N ASP A 207 -2.09 2.66 14.69
CA ASP A 207 -2.86 3.03 15.88
C ASP A 207 -2.91 4.55 16.07
N TYR A 208 -1.85 5.27 15.68
CA TYR A 208 -1.86 6.73 15.71
C TYR A 208 -2.79 7.31 14.64
N LEU A 209 -2.79 6.80 13.41
CA LEU A 209 -3.70 7.29 12.35
C LEU A 209 -5.18 7.01 12.66
N SER A 210 -5.48 5.84 13.21
CA SER A 210 -6.84 5.53 13.66
C SER A 210 -7.26 6.42 14.84
N LYS A 211 -6.39 6.65 15.83
CA LYS A 211 -6.62 7.68 16.87
C LYS A 211 -6.80 9.08 16.30
N LEU A 212 -5.98 9.48 15.33
CA LEU A 212 -6.03 10.81 14.70
C LEU A 212 -7.37 11.01 13.97
N SER A 213 -7.83 9.99 13.22
CA SER A 213 -9.13 9.99 12.55
C SER A 213 -10.30 10.08 13.55
N MET A 214 -10.16 9.43 14.70
CA MET A 214 -11.14 9.47 15.79
C MET A 214 -11.16 10.85 16.47
N PHE A 215 -10.00 11.48 16.68
CA PHE A 215 -9.90 12.85 17.20
C PHE A 215 -10.43 13.92 16.22
N LEU A 216 -10.18 13.74 14.92
CA LEU A 216 -10.72 14.61 13.87
C LEU A 216 -12.26 14.54 13.80
N ASN A 217 -12.83 13.34 13.93
CA ASN A 217 -14.28 13.17 14.04
C ASN A 217 -14.85 13.72 15.35
N GLN A 218 -14.13 13.62 16.46
CA GLN A 218 -14.52 14.29 17.72
C GLN A 218 -14.55 15.81 17.58
N LYS A 219 -13.59 16.43 16.89
CA LYS A 219 -13.59 17.88 16.65
C LYS A 219 -14.74 18.35 15.75
N LYS A 220 -15.15 17.55 14.76
CA LYS A 220 -16.33 17.85 13.92
C LYS A 220 -17.65 17.83 14.69
N ALA A 221 -17.71 17.16 15.85
CA ALA A 221 -18.92 17.00 16.67
C ALA A 221 -19.04 18.00 17.84
N GLN A 222 -18.09 18.93 17.99
CA GLN A 222 -18.11 19.92 19.08
C GLN A 222 -18.95 21.14 18.67
N THR A 223 -20.06 21.37 19.37
CA THR A 223 -20.85 22.60 19.24
C THR A 223 -20.16 23.76 19.98
N LYS A 224 -20.47 25.00 19.61
CA LYS A 224 -19.84 26.21 20.19
C LYS A 224 -20.05 26.36 21.71
N TYR A 225 -21.10 25.75 22.25
CA TYR A 225 -21.45 25.79 23.67
C TYR A 225 -20.91 24.58 24.43
N THR A 226 -19.94 24.80 25.32
CA THR A 226 -19.28 23.76 26.14
C THR A 226 -20.28 22.92 26.95
N ALA A 227 -21.38 23.53 27.41
CA ALA A 227 -22.42 22.85 28.18
C ALA A 227 -23.14 21.71 27.41
N LEU A 228 -23.30 21.83 26.08
CA LEU A 228 -23.95 20.79 25.26
C LEU A 228 -23.03 19.61 24.96
N ASN A 229 -21.72 19.83 25.00
CA ASN A 229 -20.72 18.80 24.72
C ASN A 229 -20.47 17.88 25.93
N ILE A 230 -20.87 18.31 27.14
CA ILE A 230 -20.66 17.56 28.39
C ILE A 230 -21.76 16.51 28.63
N ASN A 231 -22.93 16.64 28.01
CA ASN A 231 -24.04 15.71 28.25
C ASN A 231 -24.05 14.53 27.25
N PRO A 232 -23.81 13.28 27.70
CA PRO A 232 -23.77 12.10 26.84
C PRO A 232 -25.16 11.59 26.41
N LYS A 233 -26.26 12.13 26.95
CA LYS A 233 -27.64 11.66 26.66
C LYS A 233 -28.30 12.32 25.44
N LEU A 234 -27.67 13.34 24.84
CA LEU A 234 -28.24 14.09 23.73
C LEU A 234 -27.72 13.59 22.38
N THR A 235 -28.63 13.28 21.45
CA THR A 235 -28.29 12.91 20.06
C THR A 235 -27.82 14.13 19.24
N ILE A 236 -27.14 13.88 18.11
CA ILE A 236 -26.54 14.91 17.26
C ILE A 236 -27.59 15.93 16.77
N GLU A 237 -28.81 15.48 16.46
CA GLU A 237 -29.91 16.36 16.02
C GLU A 237 -30.44 17.24 17.15
N GLN A 238 -30.57 16.70 18.36
CA GLN A 238 -31.00 17.46 19.54
C GLN A 238 -29.99 18.54 19.92
N ARG A 239 -28.69 18.27 19.76
CA ARG A 239 -27.63 19.26 19.99
C ARG A 239 -27.70 20.43 19.01
N ARG A 240 -27.98 20.17 17.73
CA ARG A 240 -28.17 21.23 16.72
C ARG A 240 -29.40 22.10 17.00
N VAL A 241 -30.50 21.50 17.49
CA VAL A 241 -31.70 22.25 17.88
C VAL A 241 -31.40 23.14 19.09
N LEU A 242 -30.73 22.61 20.11
CA LEU A 242 -30.35 23.37 21.30
C LEU A 242 -29.33 24.48 20.99
N GLU A 243 -28.41 24.25 20.06
CA GLU A 243 -27.47 25.27 19.59
C GLU A 243 -28.20 26.46 18.97
N ARG A 244 -29.22 26.21 18.12
CA ARG A 244 -30.07 27.29 17.57
C ARG A 244 -30.88 28.02 18.63
N VAL A 245 -31.38 27.31 19.64
CA VAL A 245 -32.13 27.92 20.75
C VAL A 245 -31.20 28.79 21.60
N PHE A 246 -29.99 28.35 21.87
CA PHE A 246 -29.00 29.14 22.61
C PHE A 246 -28.51 30.35 21.81
N ASP A 247 -28.34 30.23 20.50
CA ASP A 247 -28.01 31.38 19.64
C ASP A 247 -29.11 32.46 19.67
N LEU A 248 -30.39 32.06 19.64
CA LEU A 248 -31.53 32.98 19.75
C LEU A 248 -31.58 33.67 21.12
N ILE A 249 -31.35 32.94 22.21
CA ILE A 249 -31.34 33.50 23.57
C ILE A 249 -30.17 34.48 23.74
N THR A 250 -29.03 34.21 23.12
CA THR A 250 -27.84 35.09 23.20
C THR A 250 -27.99 36.34 22.32
N GLN A 251 -28.90 36.33 21.35
CA GLN A 251 -29.22 37.50 20.51
C GLN A 251 -30.23 38.45 21.16
N GLU A 252 -31.22 37.93 21.89
CA GLU A 252 -32.28 38.77 22.49
C GLU A 252 -31.99 39.28 23.91
N TYR A 253 -31.11 38.62 24.67
CA TYR A 253 -30.89 38.94 26.08
C TYR A 253 -29.46 39.42 26.39
N GLU A 254 -29.32 40.27 27.42
CA GLU A 254 -28.01 40.67 27.94
C GLU A 254 -27.18 39.47 28.39
N LYS A 255 -25.87 39.55 28.15
CA LYS A 255 -24.91 38.44 28.21
C LYS A 255 -24.92 37.68 29.53
N GLU A 256 -25.05 38.38 30.66
CA GLU A 256 -25.11 37.75 32.00
C GLU A 256 -26.41 36.97 32.25
N THR A 257 -27.52 37.41 31.64
CA THR A 257 -28.83 36.77 31.79
C THR A 257 -28.92 35.55 30.87
N ALA A 258 -28.40 35.65 29.65
CA ALA A 258 -28.29 34.55 28.71
C ALA A 258 -27.44 33.39 29.27
N GLU A 259 -26.29 33.69 29.90
CA GLU A 259 -25.44 32.67 30.52
C GLU A 259 -26.14 31.95 31.68
N LYS A 260 -26.93 32.67 32.49
CA LYS A 260 -27.75 32.06 33.56
C LYS A 260 -28.81 31.13 32.98
N PHE A 261 -29.47 31.48 31.88
CA PHE A 261 -30.45 30.62 31.22
C PHE A 261 -29.81 29.38 30.59
N VAL A 262 -28.68 29.54 29.90
CA VAL A 262 -27.92 28.41 29.32
C VAL A 262 -27.50 27.43 30.41
N ASN A 263 -27.00 27.93 31.54
CA ASN A 263 -26.62 27.08 32.68
C ASN A 263 -27.82 26.42 33.37
N LEU A 264 -28.96 27.11 33.47
CA LEU A 264 -30.19 26.54 34.03
C LEU A 264 -30.72 25.40 33.14
N ILE A 265 -30.75 25.60 31.83
CA ILE A 265 -31.20 24.60 30.86
C ILE A 265 -30.24 23.41 30.83
N ALA A 266 -28.93 23.66 30.87
CA ALA A 266 -27.91 22.61 30.93
C ALA A 266 -27.96 21.79 32.23
N SER A 267 -28.35 22.38 33.36
CA SER A 267 -28.46 21.65 34.64
C SER A 267 -29.70 20.76 34.74
N LYS A 268 -30.72 21.00 33.91
CA LYS A 268 -31.99 20.25 33.92
C LYS A 268 -31.99 19.00 33.03
N TYR A 269 -30.95 18.79 32.23
CA TYR A 269 -30.82 17.71 31.26
C TYR A 269 -29.55 16.89 31.48
#